data_AF-A0A350G3H3-F1
#
_entry.id   AF-A0A350G3H3-F1
#
_cell.length_a   1.000
_cell.length_b   1.000
_cell.length_c   1.000
_cell.angle_alpha   90.00
_cell.angle_beta   90.00
_cell.angle_gamma   90.00
#
_symmetry.space_group_name_H-M   'P 1'
#
loop_
_entity.id
_entity.type
_entity.pdbx_description
1 polymer ?
#
loop_
_entity_poly.entity_id
_entity_poly.type
_entity_poly.pdbx_seq_one_letter_code
_entity_poly.pdbx_strand_id
1 'polypeptide(L)' 'MTDLFDTTDTVKTELNKQKYIASSEISTIVYLAQKLGKPLLTEGPAGVGKTELAKAIAGATGRDLIRLQCYEGLDES' A
#
# COMPACT_ATOMS: atom_id res chain seq x y z
N MET A 1 -10.71 -3.01 15.67
CA MET A 1 -10.19 -2.46 14.40
C MET A 1 -10.79 -3.32 13.31
N THR A 2 -11.69 -2.77 12.50
CA THR A 2 -12.38 -3.57 11.46
C THR A 2 -11.40 -3.82 10.33
N ASP A 3 -11.24 -5.09 9.94
CA ASP A 3 -10.47 -5.44 8.76
C ASP A 3 -11.23 -4.95 7.53
N LEU A 4 -10.71 -3.93 6.83
CA LEU A 4 -11.36 -3.44 5.61
C LEU A 4 -11.20 -4.45 4.48
N PHE A 5 -10.02 -5.07 4.38
CA PHE A 5 -9.70 -6.05 3.35
C PHE A 5 -10.02 -7.48 3.81
N ASP A 6 -11.28 -7.89 3.63
CA ASP A 6 -11.72 -9.24 3.99
C ASP A 6 -11.48 -10.29 2.90
N THR A 7 -11.33 -9.87 1.66
CA THR A 7 -10.95 -10.72 0.53
C THR A 7 -9.99 -9.99 -0.40
N THR A 8 -9.30 -10.74 -1.28
CA THR A 8 -8.47 -10.14 -2.33
C THR A 8 -9.29 -9.29 -3.31
N ASP A 9 -10.55 -9.67 -3.57
CA ASP A 9 -11.45 -8.89 -4.42
C ASP A 9 -11.82 -7.56 -3.78
N THR A 10 -12.07 -7.55 -2.46
CA THR A 10 -12.28 -6.31 -1.70
C THR A 10 -11.08 -5.38 -1.83
N VAL A 11 -9.85 -5.90 -1.70
CA VAL A 11 -8.63 -5.10 -1.92
C VAL A 11 -8.65 -4.47 -3.31
N LYS A 12 -8.89 -5.26 -4.35
CA LYS A 12 -8.88 -4.79 -5.73
C LYS A 12 -9.93 -3.71 -5.97
N THR A 13 -11.14 -3.89 -5.46
CA THR A 13 -12.23 -2.91 -5.55
C THR A 13 -11.90 -1.61 -4.81
N GLU A 14 -11.41 -1.69 -3.58
CA GLU A 14 -11.10 -0.50 -2.79
C GLU A 14 -9.91 0.27 -3.37
N LEU A 15 -8.86 -0.41 -3.83
CA LEU A 15 -7.73 0.24 -4.51
C LEU A 15 -8.17 0.88 -5.84
N ASN A 16 -9.10 0.25 -6.57
CA ASN A 16 -9.64 0.82 -7.81
C ASN A 16 -10.41 2.14 -7.56
N LYS A 17 -11.16 2.24 -6.45
CA LYS A 17 -11.81 3.51 -6.04
C LYS A 17 -10.80 4.62 -5.79
N GLN A 18 -9.58 4.27 -5.37
CA GLN A 18 -8.45 5.19 -5.22
C GLN A 18 -7.64 5.40 -6.52
N LYS A 19 -8.20 5.00 -7.68
CA LYS A 19 -7.58 5.09 -9.01
C LYS A 19 -6.32 4.23 -9.17
N TYR A 20 -6.13 3.22 -8.33
CA TYR A 20 -5.03 2.27 -8.43
C TYR A 20 -5.52 0.94 -9.03
N ILE A 21 -4.94 0.54 -10.16
CA ILE A 21 -5.28 -0.72 -10.83
C ILE A 21 -4.41 -1.83 -10.25
N ALA A 22 -4.95 -2.57 -9.28
CA ALA A 22 -4.23 -3.68 -8.65
C ALA A 22 -4.28 -4.96 -9.50
N SER A 23 -3.13 -5.62 -9.65
CA SER A 23 -3.05 -6.98 -10.14
C SER A 23 -3.51 -7.98 -9.06
N SER A 24 -3.67 -9.25 -9.43
CA SER A 24 -4.01 -10.31 -8.47
C SER A 24 -2.93 -10.50 -7.41
N GLU A 25 -1.66 -10.36 -7.79
CA GLU A 25 -0.50 -10.46 -6.90
C GLU A 25 -0.50 -9.32 -5.87
N ILE A 26 -0.72 -8.07 -6.30
CA ILE A 26 -0.81 -6.91 -5.40
C ILE A 26 -2.00 -7.06 -4.46
N SER A 27 -3.15 -7.52 -4.99
CA SER A 27 -4.35 -7.73 -4.17
C SER A 27 -4.10 -8.79 -3.09
N THR A 28 -3.39 -9.86 -3.43
CA THR A 28 -3.02 -10.93 -2.51
C THR A 28 -2.05 -10.45 -1.43
N ILE A 29 -0.98 -9.74 -1.81
CA ILE A 29 0.04 -9.33 -0.84
C ILE A 29 -0.50 -8.29 0.15
N VAL A 30 -1.34 -7.35 -0.32
CA VAL A 30 -1.98 -6.34 0.54
C VAL A 30 -2.99 -6.99 1.50
N TYR A 31 -3.78 -7.95 1.01
CA TYR A 31 -4.68 -8.74 1.85
C TYR A 31 -3.91 -9.47 2.97
N LEU A 32 -2.83 -10.19 2.62
CA LEU A 32 -2.01 -10.91 3.59
C LEU A 32 -1.31 -9.98 4.56
N ALA A 33 -0.80 -8.83 4.12
CA ALA A 33 -0.17 -7.85 4.99
C ALA A 33 -1.11 -7.33 6.09
N GLN A 34 -2.38 -7.06 5.75
CA GLN A 34 -3.39 -6.69 6.75
C GLN A 34 -3.67 -7.86 7.70
N LYS A 35 -3.99 -9.05 7.15
CA LYS A 35 -4.39 -10.22 7.96
C LYS A 35 -3.27 -10.73 8.88
N LEU A 36 -2.01 -10.59 8.48
CA LEU A 36 -0.85 -11.02 9.26
C LEU A 36 -0.27 -9.89 10.12
N GLY A 37 -0.73 -8.64 9.96
CA GLY A 37 -0.15 -7.48 10.63
C GLY A 37 1.34 -7.29 10.30
N LYS A 38 1.74 -7.51 9.04
CA LYS A 38 3.14 -7.43 8.59
C LYS A 38 3.36 -6.25 7.64
N PRO A 39 4.54 -5.59 7.69
CA PRO A 39 4.86 -4.50 6.78
C PRO A 39 5.02 -4.99 5.33
N LEU A 40 4.77 -4.10 4.38
CA LEU A 40 4.99 -4.32 2.95
C LEU A 40 6.26 -3.62 2.49
N LEU A 41 7.16 -4.38 1.85
CA LEU A 41 8.27 -3.83 1.08
C LEU A 41 7.91 -3.92 -0.41
N THR A 42 8.00 -2.79 -1.11
CA THR A 42 7.70 -2.72 -2.55
C THR A 42 8.97 -2.40 -3.33
N GLU A 43 9.39 -3.32 -4.19
CA GLU A 43 10.57 -3.16 -5.05
C GLU A 43 10.18 -3.00 -6.51
N GLY A 44 11.05 -2.35 -7.29
CA GLY A 44 10.89 -2.22 -8.74
C GLY A 44 11.38 -0.90 -9.31
N PRO A 45 11.37 -0.74 -10.64
CA PRO A 45 11.85 0.46 -11.34
C PRO A 45 11.12 1.76 -10.93
N ALA A 46 11.73 2.91 -11.18
CA ALA A 46 11.04 4.20 -11.02
C ALA A 46 9.78 4.25 -11.91
N GLY A 47 8.70 4.85 -11.40
CA GLY A 47 7.46 5.05 -12.17
C GLY A 47 6.47 3.87 -12.19
N VAL A 48 6.78 2.70 -11.61
CA VAL A 48 5.87 1.51 -11.62
C VAL A 48 4.75 1.55 -10.57
N GLY A 49 4.45 2.73 -10.00
CA GLY A 49 3.33 2.90 -9.07
C GLY A 49 3.59 2.50 -7.60
N LYS A 50 4.84 2.31 -7.17
CA LYS A 50 5.18 1.99 -5.76
C LYS A 50 4.62 3.01 -4.76
N THR A 51 4.82 4.30 -5.04
CA THR A 51 4.32 5.39 -4.19
C THR A 51 2.80 5.52 -4.27
N GLU A 52 2.22 5.30 -5.45
CA GLU A 52 0.76 5.33 -5.62
C GLU A 52 0.07 4.18 -4.90
N LEU A 53 0.71 3.01 -4.77
CA LEU A 53 0.19 1.91 -3.97
C LEU A 53 0.03 2.32 -2.49
N ALA A 54 1.03 2.98 -1.90
CA ALA A 54 0.96 3.45 -0.53
C ALA A 54 -0.17 4.49 -0.34
N LYS A 55 -0.33 5.43 -1.28
CA LYS A 55 -1.43 6.40 -1.28
C LYS A 55 -2.80 5.74 -1.39
N ALA A 56 -2.94 4.77 -2.29
CA ALA A 56 -4.18 4.05 -2.49
C ALA A 56 -4.57 3.23 -1.26
N ILE A 57 -3.62 2.55 -0.61
CA ILE A 57 -3.90 1.81 0.64
C ILE A 57 -4.34 2.77 1.76
N ALA A 58 -3.65 3.90 1.92
CA ALA A 58 -4.01 4.91 2.91
C ALA A 58 -5.42 5.48 2.67
N GLY A 59 -5.71 5.90 1.44
CA GLY A 59 -7.02 6.42 1.04
C GLY A 59 -8.14 5.39 1.19
N ALA A 60 -7.91 4.14 0.78
CA ALA A 60 -8.88 3.06 0.95
C ALA A 60 -9.19 2.80 2.43
N THR A 61 -8.16 2.83 3.27
CA THR A 61 -8.31 2.51 4.70
C THR A 61 -8.65 3.69 5.59
N GLY A 62 -8.79 4.90 5.02
CA GLY A 62 -9.02 6.13 5.78
C GLY A 62 -7.90 6.45 6.76
N ARG A 63 -6.66 6.04 6.44
CA ARG A 63 -5.47 6.27 7.28
C ARG A 63 -4.64 7.42 6.73
N ASP A 64 -3.92 8.09 7.63
CA ASP A 64 -2.95 9.10 7.23
C ASP A 64 -1.74 8.46 6.53
N LEU A 65 -1.27 9.10 5.46
CA LEU A 65 -0.04 8.71 4.78
C LEU A 65 1.10 9.67 5.18
N ILE A 66 2.03 9.16 5.97
CA ILE A 66 3.28 9.86 6.29
C ILE A 66 4.35 9.39 5.30
N ARG A 67 4.95 10.34 4.56
CA ARG A 67 6.01 10.05 3.59
C ARG A 67 7.34 10.58 4.10
N LEU A 68 8.23 9.66 4.46
CA LEU A 68 9.64 9.94 4.77
C LEU A 68 10.48 9.60 3.55
N GLN A 69 11.28 10.55 3.08
CA GLN A 69 12.20 10.33 1.97
C GLN A 69 13.59 10.10 2.53
N CYS A 70 14.05 8.86 2.50
CA CYS A 70 15.41 8.52 2.93
C CYS A 70 16.41 8.93 1.84
N TYR A 71 17.24 9.93 2.13
CA TYR A 71 18.41 10.30 1.36
C TYR A 71 19.63 10.21 2.29
N GLU A 72 20.83 10.00 1.72
CA GLU A 72 22.08 10.03 2.51
C GLU A 72 22.25 11.41 3.16
N GLY A 73 22.28 11.47 4.50
CA GLY A 73 22.36 12.72 5.27
C GLY A 73 21.14 13.03 6.14
N LEU A 74 20.24 12.06 6.37
CA LEU A 74 19.17 12.16 7.38
C LEU A 74 19.69 11.97 8.82
N ASP A 75 20.94 11.57 8.94
CA ASP A 75 21.64 11.13 10.14
C ASP A 75 22.60 12.20 10.71
N GLU A 76 22.75 13.33 10.01
CA GLU A 76 23.68 14.40 10.40
C GLU A 76 23.03 15.38 11.39
N SER A 77 23.02 15.01 12.66
CA SER A 77 22.84 15.95 13.79
C SER A 77 23.54 15.45 15.05
#